data_AF-K0ZYS5-F1
#
_entry.id   AF-K0ZYS5-F1
#
_cell.length_a   1.000
_cell.length_b   1.000
_cell.length_c   1.000
_cell.angle_alpha   90.00
_cell.angle_beta   90.00
_cell.angle_gamma   90.00
#
_symmetry.space_group_name_H-M   'P 1'
#
loop_
_entity.id
_entity.type
_entity.pdbx_description
1 polymer ?
#
loop_
_entity_poly.entity_id
_entity_poly.type
_entity_poly.pdbx_seq_one_letter_code
_entity_poly.pdbx_strand_id
1 'polypeptide(L)'
;MNSKVQFRIFTIVDLDKEEEFLHEMHLKGWRYRTSRFGFFYFDHCQPDDVIYHIYDSRFLKKYKHELQDFRNSGWELIETGFCSILRKPTSDILSEEKVYMSKGLRWEVMRSRLRSCIATFS
;
A
#
# COMPACT_ATOMS: atom_id res chain seq x y z
N MET A 1 11.02 -23.75 3.40
CA MET A 1 10.13 -22.58 3.27
C MET A 1 9.89 -22.36 1.79
N ASN A 2 8.64 -22.38 1.34
CA ASN A 2 8.32 -22.14 -0.07
C ASN A 2 8.25 -20.63 -0.31
N SER A 3 9.09 -20.14 -1.22
CA SER A 3 9.11 -18.73 -1.64
C SER A 3 8.69 -18.63 -3.09
N LYS A 4 7.90 -17.62 -3.43
CA LYS A 4 7.48 -17.32 -4.80
C LYS A 4 7.94 -15.93 -5.19
N VAL A 5 8.40 -15.79 -6.44
CA VAL A 5 8.78 -14.51 -7.03
C VAL A 5 7.88 -14.27 -8.24
N GLN A 6 7.34 -13.06 -8.34
CA GLN A 6 6.53 -12.66 -9.49
C GLN A 6 6.96 -11.29 -10.00
N PHE A 7 7.19 -11.19 -11.31
CA PHE A 7 7.53 -9.93 -11.95
C PHE A 7 6.26 -9.22 -12.42
N ARG A 8 6.07 -7.97 -12.00
CA ARG A 8 4.99 -7.11 -12.43
C ARG A 8 5.40 -5.64 -12.32
N ILE A 9 5.00 -4.82 -13.28
CA ILE A 9 5.24 -3.38 -13.24
C ILE A 9 3.90 -2.69 -13.05
N PHE A 10 3.80 -1.86 -12.02
CA PHE A 10 2.69 -0.96 -11.79
C PHE A 10 3.19 0.48 -11.95
N THR A 11 2.37 1.33 -12.57
CA THR A 11 2.68 2.76 -12.62
C THR A 11 2.13 3.46 -11.38
N ILE A 12 2.59 4.69 -11.10
CA ILE A 12 2.14 5.48 -9.93
C ILE A 12 0.61 5.72 -9.96
N VAL A 13 -0.03 5.60 -11.13
CA VAL A 13 -1.49 5.72 -11.29
C VAL A 13 -2.20 4.40 -10.97
N ASP A 14 -1.51 3.27 -11.06
CA ASP A 14 -2.05 1.92 -10.88
C ASP A 14 -1.82 1.34 -9.47
N LEU A 15 -1.57 2.19 -8.46
CA LEU A 15 -1.35 1.73 -7.07
C LEU A 15 -2.55 0.92 -6.55
N ASP A 16 -3.78 1.28 -6.93
CA ASP A 16 -4.99 0.51 -6.59
C ASP A 16 -4.94 -0.94 -7.10
N LYS A 17 -4.37 -1.14 -8.30
CA LYS A 17 -4.23 -2.48 -8.90
C LYS A 17 -3.12 -3.27 -8.22
N GLU A 18 -2.10 -2.59 -7.72
CA GLU A 18 -1.03 -3.23 -6.94
C GLU A 18 -1.57 -3.72 -5.59
N GLU A 19 -2.36 -2.90 -4.89
CA GLU A 19 -3.02 -3.27 -3.63
C GLU A 19 -3.94 -4.49 -3.80
N GLU A 20 -4.80 -4.47 -4.83
CA GLU A 20 -5.68 -5.59 -5.18
C GLU A 20 -4.87 -6.85 -5.52
N PHE A 21 -3.79 -6.71 -6.27
CA PHE A 21 -2.91 -7.84 -6.59
C PHE A 21 -2.28 -8.47 -5.35
N LEU A 22 -1.79 -7.66 -4.40
CA LEU A 22 -1.20 -8.18 -3.17
C LEU A 22 -2.25 -8.88 -2.29
N HIS A 23 -3.47 -8.34 -2.25
CA HIS A 23 -4.60 -8.94 -1.56
C HIS A 23 -4.98 -10.31 -2.16
N GLU A 24 -5.14 -10.38 -3.49
CA GLU A 24 -5.40 -11.65 -4.18
C GLU A 24 -4.30 -12.70 -3.94
N MET A 25 -3.05 -12.27 -3.85
CA MET A 25 -1.93 -13.16 -3.54
C MET A 25 -2.04 -13.72 -2.12
N HIS A 26 -2.45 -12.90 -1.15
CA HIS A 26 -2.64 -13.36 0.23
C HIS A 26 -3.80 -14.36 0.35
N LEU A 27 -4.89 -14.14 -0.36
CA LEU A 27 -6.02 -15.08 -0.46
C LEU A 27 -5.59 -16.44 -1.05
N LYS A 28 -4.56 -16.45 -1.90
CA LYS A 28 -3.96 -17.67 -2.46
C LYS A 28 -2.90 -18.30 -1.53
N GLY A 29 -2.70 -17.76 -0.33
CA GLY A 29 -1.69 -18.22 0.63
C GLY A 29 -0.28 -17.69 0.36
N TRP A 30 -0.14 -16.57 -0.36
CA TRP A 30 1.15 -15.93 -0.63
C TRP A 30 1.24 -14.59 0.10
N ARG A 31 1.99 -14.57 1.20
CA ARG A 31 2.23 -13.37 2.01
C ARG A 31 3.35 -12.54 1.38
N TYR A 32 3.04 -11.30 1.04
CA TYR A 32 4.03 -10.36 0.54
C TYR A 32 5.12 -10.07 1.57
N ARG A 33 6.38 -10.11 1.12
CA ARG A 33 7.57 -9.88 1.93
C ARG A 33 8.27 -8.57 1.57
N THR A 34 8.58 -8.37 0.29
CA THR A 34 9.27 -7.18 -0.22
C THR A 34 9.16 -7.15 -1.75
N SER A 35 9.37 -5.99 -2.36
CA SER A 35 9.53 -5.83 -3.80
C SER A 35 10.77 -5.03 -4.16
N ARG A 36 11.32 -5.32 -5.34
CA ARG A 36 12.47 -4.57 -5.87
C ARG A 36 12.45 -4.56 -7.38
N PHE A 37 12.51 -3.37 -7.99
CA PHE A 37 12.53 -3.21 -9.45
C PHE A 37 11.45 -4.02 -10.19
N GLY A 38 10.23 -4.07 -9.66
CA GLY A 38 9.10 -4.82 -10.24
C GLY A 38 9.08 -6.33 -9.91
N PHE A 39 10.06 -6.83 -9.16
CA PHE A 39 10.01 -8.19 -8.59
C PHE A 39 9.33 -8.17 -7.24
N PHE A 40 8.28 -8.96 -7.07
CA PHE A 40 7.57 -9.17 -5.81
C PHE A 40 7.97 -10.51 -5.21
N TYR A 41 8.43 -10.49 -3.96
CA TYR A 41 8.84 -11.68 -3.22
C TYR A 41 7.73 -12.03 -2.20
N PHE A 42 7.31 -13.29 -2.23
CA PHE A 42 6.27 -13.82 -1.37
C PHE A 42 6.76 -15.04 -0.58
N ASP A 43 6.31 -15.13 0.66
CA ASP A 43 6.46 -16.32 1.49
C ASP A 43 5.12 -17.07 1.55
N HIS A 44 5.18 -18.39 1.59
CA HIS A 44 4.00 -19.22 1.78
C HIS A 44 3.38 -19.00 3.17
N CYS A 45 2.07 -18.74 3.21
CA CYS A 45 1.27 -18.46 4.40
C CYS A 45 -0.09 -19.19 4.30
N GLN A 46 -0.82 -19.27 5.41
CA GLN A 46 -2.23 -19.66 5.31
C GLN A 46 -3.00 -18.57 4.55
N PRO A 47 -3.97 -18.96 3.71
CA PRO A 47 -4.82 -18.02 3.01
C PRO A 47 -5.63 -17.23 4.04
N ASP A 48 -5.46 -15.91 4.02
CA ASP A 48 -6.11 -15.00 4.95
C ASP A 48 -6.52 -13.71 4.22
N ASP A 49 -7.54 -13.06 4.75
CA ASP A 49 -8.12 -11.85 4.16
C ASP A 49 -7.37 -10.62 4.69
N VAL A 50 -6.26 -10.30 4.02
CA VAL A 50 -5.37 -9.20 4.42
C VAL A 50 -5.40 -8.09 3.39
N ILE A 51 -5.65 -6.87 3.84
CA ILE A 51 -5.60 -5.68 2.99
C ILE A 51 -4.20 -5.11 3.03
N TYR A 52 -3.69 -4.81 1.84
CA TYR A 52 -2.45 -4.07 1.65
C TYR A 52 -2.79 -2.63 1.29
N HIS A 53 -2.06 -1.69 1.88
CA HIS A 53 -2.16 -0.28 1.53
C HIS A 53 -0.79 0.29 1.20
N ILE A 54 -0.71 1.03 0.10
CA ILE A 54 0.52 1.57 -0.45
C ILE A 54 0.46 3.09 -0.41
N TYR A 55 1.44 3.70 0.26
CA TYR A 55 1.60 5.15 0.33
C TYR A 55 2.89 5.58 -0.37
N ASP A 56 2.86 6.70 -1.10
CA ASP A 56 4.08 7.35 -1.59
C ASP A 56 4.92 7.83 -0.39
N SER A 57 6.22 7.52 -0.37
CA SER A 57 7.16 7.96 0.67
C SER A 57 7.12 9.47 0.94
N ARG A 58 6.81 10.28 -0.08
CA ARG A 58 6.62 11.74 0.03
C ARG A 58 5.37 12.11 0.82
N PHE A 59 4.30 11.31 0.71
CA PHE A 59 3.11 11.47 1.54
C PHE A 59 3.46 11.18 3.01
N LEU A 60 4.09 10.04 3.27
CA LEU A 60 4.47 9.60 4.61
C LEU A 60 5.36 10.60 5.34
N LYS A 61 6.27 11.27 4.62
CA LYS A 61 7.14 12.28 5.21
C LYS A 61 6.38 13.50 5.74
N LYS A 62 5.26 13.86 5.09
CA LYS A 62 4.39 14.96 5.49
C LYS A 62 3.44 14.56 6.63
N TYR A 63 3.02 13.29 6.68
CA TYR A 63 2.02 12.77 7.60
C TYR A 63 2.62 11.80 8.63
N LYS A 64 3.81 12.12 9.16
CA LYS A 64 4.49 11.29 10.17
C LYS A 64 3.66 11.02 11.43
N HIS A 65 2.82 11.98 11.83
CA HIS A 65 1.94 11.81 12.99
C HIS A 65 0.85 10.78 12.71
N GLU A 66 0.20 10.85 11.55
CA GLU A 66 -0.81 9.85 11.15
C GLU A 66 -0.20 8.45 11.02
N LEU A 67 1.06 8.34 10.60
CA LEU A 67 1.79 7.07 10.60
C LEU A 67 1.93 6.43 11.98
N GLN A 68 2.15 7.27 13.01
CA GLN A 68 2.21 6.79 14.38
C GLN A 68 0.86 6.24 14.80
N ASP A 69 -0.24 6.90 14.41
CA ASP A 69 -1.60 6.47 14.69
C ASP A 69 -1.94 5.16 13.98
N PHE A 70 -1.53 4.98 12.72
CA PHE A 70 -1.69 3.70 12.00
C PHE A 70 -0.90 2.56 12.65
N ARG A 71 0.30 2.86 13.14
CA ARG A 71 1.11 1.87 13.85
C ARG A 71 0.45 1.47 15.17
N ASN A 72 -0.18 2.42 15.86
CA ASN A 72 -0.96 2.16 17.07
C ASN A 72 -2.26 1.39 16.76
N SER A 73 -2.84 1.58 15.58
CA SER A 73 -4.07 0.88 15.15
C SER A 73 -3.82 -0.53 14.59
N GLY A 74 -2.59 -1.04 14.69
CA GLY A 74 -2.26 -2.43 14.37
C GLY A 74 -1.84 -2.69 12.92
N TRP A 75 -1.51 -1.65 12.15
CA TRP A 75 -0.94 -1.85 10.82
C TRP A 75 0.52 -2.29 10.89
N GLU A 76 0.84 -3.37 10.18
CA GLU A 76 2.20 -3.85 10.03
C GLU A 76 2.88 -3.16 8.84
N LEU A 77 3.95 -2.40 9.10
CA LEU A 77 4.78 -1.79 8.07
C LEU A 77 5.77 -2.83 7.51
N ILE A 78 5.66 -3.13 6.21
CA ILE A 78 6.42 -4.21 5.57
C ILE A 78 7.62 -3.67 4.81
N GLU A 79 7.40 -2.64 4.01
CA GLU A 79 8.43 -2.03 3.20
C GLU A 79 8.44 -0.52 3.40
N THR A 80 9.63 0.06 3.45
CA THR A 80 9.84 1.50 3.51
C THR A 80 10.87 1.86 2.45
N GLY A 81 10.38 2.06 1.22
CA GLY A 81 11.19 2.37 0.05
C GLY A 81 10.67 3.61 -0.66
N PHE A 82 10.52 3.52 -1.98
CA PHE A 82 9.86 4.56 -2.78
C PHE A 82 8.40 4.75 -2.38
N CYS A 83 7.73 3.63 -2.08
CA CYS A 83 6.44 3.58 -1.42
C CYS A 83 6.63 2.84 -0.09
N SER A 84 5.81 3.17 0.91
CA SER A 84 5.66 2.28 2.06
C SER A 84 4.40 1.46 1.92
N ILE A 85 4.55 0.17 2.21
CA ILE A 85 3.48 -0.81 2.13
C ILE A 85 3.15 -1.23 3.55
N LEU A 86 1.90 -1.01 3.94
CA LEU A 86 1.36 -1.49 5.20
C LEU A 86 0.35 -2.61 4.91
N ARG A 87 0.21 -3.53 5.86
CA ARG A 87 -0.82 -4.55 5.81
C ARG A 87 -1.57 -4.65 7.12
N LYS A 88 -2.84 -5.04 7.03
CA LYS A 88 -3.69 -5.32 8.19
C LYS A 88 -4.77 -6.35 7.81
N PRO A 89 -5.12 -7.29 8.70
CA PRO A 89 -6.24 -8.21 8.46
C PRO A 89 -7.55 -7.43 8.29
N THR A 90 -8.40 -7.81 7.34
CA THR A 90 -9.68 -7.13 7.10
C THR A 90 -10.59 -7.15 8.33
N SER A 91 -10.48 -8.18 9.18
CA SER A 91 -11.21 -8.32 10.44
C SER A 91 -10.96 -7.18 11.42
N ASP A 92 -9.74 -6.62 11.41
CA ASP A 92 -9.27 -5.69 12.43
C ASP A 92 -9.43 -4.23 11.99
N ILE A 93 -9.84 -4.01 10.74
CA ILE A 93 -9.98 -2.67 10.16
C ILE A 93 -11.29 -2.03 10.62
N LEU A 94 -11.16 -0.88 11.28
CA LEU A 94 -12.30 -0.08 11.73
C LEU A 94 -12.98 0.62 10.55
N SER A 95 -14.29 0.85 10.64
CA SER A 95 -15.06 1.55 9.60
C SER A 95 -14.52 2.97 9.33
N GLU A 96 -13.99 3.65 10.35
CA GLU A 96 -13.36 4.96 10.21
C GLU A 96 -12.07 4.90 9.38
N GLU A 97 -11.26 3.85 9.59
CA GLU A 97 -10.06 3.60 8.78
C GLU A 97 -10.45 3.33 7.32
N LYS A 98 -11.53 2.59 7.06
CA LYS A 98 -12.01 2.34 5.68
C LYS A 98 -12.42 3.64 4.95
N VAL A 99 -13.02 4.59 5.65
CA VAL A 99 -13.40 5.89 5.06
C VAL A 99 -12.16 6.71 4.71
N TYR A 100 -11.20 6.79 5.63
CA TYR A 100 -9.93 7.48 5.39
C TYR A 100 -9.14 6.84 4.23
N MET A 101 -9.14 5.51 4.18
CA MET A 101 -8.45 4.71 3.15
C MET A 101 -9.22 4.65 1.83
N SER A 102 -10.39 5.28 1.73
CA SER A 102 -11.21 5.20 0.54
C SER A 102 -10.49 5.83 -0.67
N LYS A 103 -10.51 5.10 -1.78
CA LYS A 103 -9.78 5.42 -3.03
C LYS A 103 -10.09 6.82 -3.57
N GLY A 104 -11.30 7.34 -3.31
CA GLY A 104 -11.73 8.68 -3.71
C GLY A 104 -10.90 9.79 -3.09
N LEU A 105 -10.68 9.74 -1.77
CA LEU A 105 -9.94 10.76 -1.03
C LEU A 105 -8.46 10.81 -1.50
N ARG A 106 -7.87 9.64 -1.74
CA ARG A 106 -6.49 9.51 -2.24
C ARG A 106 -6.33 10.10 -3.65
N TRP A 107 -7.23 9.75 -4.58
CA TRP A 107 -7.19 10.25 -5.96
C TRP A 107 -7.37 11.76 -6.05
N GLU A 108 -8.15 12.37 -5.15
CA GLU A 108 -8.29 13.82 -5.05
C GLU A 108 -7.01 14.49 -4.54
N VAL A 109 -6.37 13.95 -3.51
CA VAL A 109 -5.08 14.44 -3.01
C VAL A 109 -4.00 14.33 -4.09
N MET A 110 -4.01 13.24 -4.87
CA MET A 110 -3.05 13.01 -5.94
C MET A 110 -3.28 13.95 -7.14
N ARG A 111 -4.54 14.16 -7.57
CA ARG A 111 -4.90 15.15 -8.60
C ARG A 111 -4.54 16.57 -8.20
N SER A 112 -4.79 16.96 -6.95
CA SER A 112 -4.44 18.28 -6.43
C SER A 112 -2.93 18.56 -6.55
N ARG A 113 -2.09 17.55 -6.31
CA ARG A 113 -0.63 17.66 -6.45
C ARG A 113 -0.14 17.72 -7.89
N LEU A 114 -0.74 16.94 -8.80
CA LEU A 114 -0.45 17.05 -10.24
C LEU A 114 -0.73 18.48 -10.73
N ARG A 115 -1.83 19.10 -10.28
CA ARG A 115 -2.13 20.51 -10.57
C ARG A 115 -1.12 21.47 -9.95
N SER A 116 -0.67 21.22 -8.72
CA SER A 116 0.35 22.04 -8.06
C SER A 116 1.72 21.98 -8.75
N CYS A 117 2.07 20.87 -9.40
CA CYS A 117 3.33 20.76 -10.16
C CYS A 117 3.28 21.53 -11.49
N ILE A 118 2.08 21.72 -12.06
CA ILE A 118 1.89 22.49 -13.30
C ILE A 118 1.95 24.01 -13.03
N ALA A 119 1.62 24.44 -11.80
CA ALA A 119 1.58 25.85 -11.41
C ALA A 119 2.96 26.50 -11.14
N THR A 120 4.08 25.81 -11.41
CA THR A 120 5.44 26.35 -11.18
C THR A 120 6.25 26.51 -12.47
N PHE A 121 5.61 26.41 -13.64
CA PHE A 121 6.21 26.76 -14.93
C PHE A 121 5.52 27.99 -15.55
N SER A 122 5.51 29.11 -14.84
CA SER A 122 5.18 30.44 -15.40
C SER A 122 6.27 31.44 -15.00
#